data_AF-A0A1C6YFJ9-F1
#
_entry.id   AF-A0A1C6YFJ9-F1
#
_cell.length_a   1.000
_cell.length_b   1.000
_cell.length_c   1.000
_cell.angle_alpha   90.00
_cell.angle_beta   90.00
_cell.angle_gamma   90.00
#
_symmetry.space_group_name_H-M   'P 1'
#
loop_
_entity.id
_entity.type
_entity.pdbx_description
1 polymer ?
#
loop_
_entity_poly.entity_id
_entity_poly.type
_entity_poly.pdbx_seq_one_letter_code
_entity_poly.pdbx_strand_id
1 'polypeptide(L)'
;MYKFPCFRDKTWMKENGGNMNYPEEFFNVDFCPDFLKNYEHVVNFQEKIEQIIKQIKSALFRQAIYKIQNIEVLAMNECKEDRILENIKPMTGYEKFKITSSTILRDELWTIKRCNQKFLYWVRYYEQDKNGYSLSIIPMHIKNIFYFFKYYYF
;
A
#
# COMPACT_ATOMS: atom_id res chain seq x y z
N MET A 1 2.45 3.48 -14.44
CA MET A 1 3.76 2.96 -13.96
C MET A 1 4.35 3.96 -12.96
N TYR A 2 4.68 3.54 -11.74
CA TYR A 2 5.16 4.42 -10.67
C TYR A 2 6.59 4.04 -10.24
N LYS A 3 7.49 5.02 -10.17
CA LYS A 3 8.91 4.81 -9.85
C LYS A 3 9.21 5.29 -8.43
N PHE A 4 9.93 4.49 -7.65
CA PHE A 4 10.31 4.86 -6.28
C PHE A 4 11.69 4.31 -5.91
N PRO A 5 12.46 5.02 -5.06
CA PRO A 5 13.89 4.79 -4.97
C PRO A 5 14.25 3.53 -4.20
N CYS A 6 15.48 3.08 -4.39
CA CYS A 6 16.07 2.00 -3.60
C CYS A 6 16.09 2.36 -2.11
N PHE A 7 16.59 3.55 -1.80
CA PHE A 7 16.71 4.12 -0.46
C PHE A 7 15.91 5.42 -0.35
N ARG A 8 15.35 5.69 0.82
CA ARG A 8 14.62 6.92 1.10
C ARG A 8 15.58 7.97 1.62
N ASP A 9 16.08 8.84 0.75
CA ASP A 9 16.87 9.98 1.19
C ASP A 9 15.98 11.09 1.76
N LYS A 10 16.61 12.11 2.37
CA LYS A 10 15.88 13.24 2.97
C LYS A 10 15.08 14.04 1.94
N THR A 11 15.55 14.11 0.70
CA THR A 11 14.91 14.86 -0.38
C THR A 11 13.60 14.20 -0.80
N TRP A 12 13.67 12.90 -1.09
CA TRP A 12 12.52 12.10 -1.46
C TRP A 12 11.47 12.05 -0.35
N MET A 13 11.90 11.97 0.92
CA MET A 13 11.00 12.04 2.07
C MET A 13 10.32 13.40 2.21
N LYS A 14 10.97 14.52 1.87
CA LYS A 14 10.32 15.84 1.87
C LYS A 14 9.27 15.95 0.77
N GLU A 15 9.56 15.41 -0.41
CA GLU A 15 8.67 15.48 -1.57
C GLU A 15 7.47 14.53 -1.45
N ASN A 16 7.69 13.30 -0.98
CA ASN A 16 6.68 12.23 -1.00
C ASN A 16 6.21 11.80 0.39
N GLY A 17 6.79 12.37 1.45
CA GLY A 17 6.49 12.00 2.83
C GLY A 17 5.13 12.49 3.30
N GLY A 18 4.60 13.59 2.77
CA GLY A 18 3.28 14.13 3.14
C GLY A 18 2.15 13.62 2.26
N ASN A 19 2.24 13.87 0.95
CA ASN A 19 1.22 13.54 -0.05
C ASN A 19 1.86 12.74 -1.19
N MET A 20 1.95 11.44 -1.02
CA MET A 20 2.44 10.55 -2.08
C MET A 20 1.34 10.36 -3.13
N ASN A 21 1.66 10.64 -4.39
CA ASN A 21 0.78 10.31 -5.51
C ASN A 21 0.72 8.79 -5.70
N TYR A 22 -0.47 8.28 -5.99
CA TYR A 22 -0.73 6.86 -6.25
C TYR A 22 -1.33 6.68 -7.66
N PRO A 23 -1.09 5.53 -8.32
CA PRO A 23 -1.73 5.21 -9.59
C PRO A 23 -3.25 5.11 -9.46
N GLU A 24 -4.02 5.40 -10.53
CA GLU A 24 -5.49 5.32 -10.49
C GLU A 24 -6.00 3.89 -10.20
N GLU A 25 -5.22 2.88 -10.58
CA GLU A 25 -5.53 1.47 -10.35
C GLU A 25 -5.41 1.06 -8.88
N PHE A 26 -4.71 1.87 -8.07
CA PHE A 26 -4.48 1.58 -6.64
C PHE A 26 -5.76 1.73 -5.83
N PHE A 27 -6.15 0.64 -5.16
CA PHE A 27 -7.20 0.61 -4.16
C PHE A 27 -8.45 1.38 -4.62
N ASN A 28 -8.90 1.03 -5.82
CA ASN A 28 -10.07 1.62 -6.46
C ASN A 28 -11.36 1.04 -5.88
N VAL A 29 -11.55 1.29 -4.58
CA VAL A 29 -12.73 0.92 -3.78
C VAL A 29 -13.34 2.18 -3.22
N ASP A 30 -14.67 2.22 -3.22
CA ASP A 30 -15.44 3.24 -2.53
C ASP A 30 -15.55 2.87 -1.06
N PHE A 31 -15.05 3.74 -0.19
CA PHE A 31 -15.17 3.62 1.24
C PHE A 31 -15.38 5.01 1.85
N CYS A 32 -16.08 5.08 2.97
CA CYS A 32 -16.33 6.32 3.67
C CYS A 32 -16.22 6.10 5.18
N PRO A 33 -15.24 6.71 5.86
CA PRO A 33 -15.18 6.71 7.32
C PRO A 33 -16.51 7.15 7.96
N ASP A 34 -16.98 6.42 8.97
CA ASP A 34 -18.26 6.71 9.65
C ASP A 34 -18.30 8.12 10.26
N PHE A 35 -17.16 8.63 10.75
CA PHE A 35 -17.10 9.98 11.32
C PHE A 35 -17.50 11.07 10.31
N LEU A 36 -17.36 10.81 9.00
CA LEU A 36 -17.75 11.76 7.96
C LEU A 36 -19.26 11.88 7.82
N LYS A 37 -20.04 10.83 8.11
CA LYS A 37 -21.51 10.87 8.06
C LYS A 37 -22.08 11.98 8.95
N ASN A 38 -21.41 12.30 10.04
CA ASN A 38 -21.82 13.37 10.96
C ASN A 38 -21.69 14.78 10.36
N TYR A 39 -20.98 14.95 9.23
CA TYR A 39 -20.75 16.24 8.58
C TYR A 39 -21.60 16.44 7.32
N GLU A 40 -22.59 15.56 7.06
CA GLU A 40 -23.50 15.66 5.89
C GLU A 40 -24.20 17.03 5.76
N HIS A 41 -24.35 17.75 6.86
CA HIS A 41 -24.97 19.07 6.94
C HIS A 41 -24.06 20.23 6.44
N VAL A 42 -22.79 19.97 6.12
CA VAL A 42 -21.82 21.00 5.73
C VAL A 42 -21.92 21.32 4.24
N VAL A 43 -21.96 22.60 3.88
CA VAL A 43 -21.84 23.04 2.48
C VAL A 43 -20.47 22.58 1.93
N ASN A 44 -20.46 21.92 0.77
CA ASN A 44 -19.29 21.23 0.17
C ASN A 44 -18.84 19.94 0.88
N PHE A 45 -19.75 19.24 1.55
CA PHE A 45 -19.48 17.95 2.18
C PHE A 45 -18.81 16.92 1.25
N GLN A 46 -19.26 16.82 -0.01
CA GLN A 46 -18.70 15.88 -0.98
C GLN A 46 -17.23 16.16 -1.28
N GLU A 47 -16.85 17.41 -1.54
CA GLU A 47 -15.45 17.79 -1.77
C GLU A 47 -14.55 17.44 -0.58
N LYS A 48 -15.08 17.62 0.65
CA LYS A 48 -14.36 17.29 1.88
C LYS A 48 -14.17 15.78 2.04
N ILE A 49 -15.18 14.97 1.71
CA ILE A 49 -15.06 13.51 1.67
C ILE A 49 -13.96 13.10 0.69
N GLU A 50 -14.00 13.61 -0.54
CA GLU A 50 -13.03 13.25 -1.58
C GLU A 50 -11.60 13.57 -1.16
N GLN A 51 -11.38 14.73 -0.54
CA GLN A 51 -10.08 15.12 0.01
C GLN A 51 -9.59 14.16 1.09
N ILE A 52 -10.47 13.75 2.01
CA ILE A 52 -10.11 12.86 3.11
C ILE A 52 -9.85 11.45 2.59
N ILE A 53 -10.68 10.93 1.69
CA ILE A 53 -10.45 9.65 1.02
C ILE A 53 -9.10 9.67 0.29
N LYS A 54 -8.77 10.75 -0.42
CA LYS A 54 -7.49 10.93 -1.10
C LYS A 54 -6.31 10.90 -0.12
N GLN A 55 -6.43 11.54 1.03
CA GLN A 55 -5.40 11.50 2.08
C GLN A 55 -5.21 10.08 2.64
N ILE A 56 -6.30 9.36 2.91
CA ILE A 56 -6.26 7.97 3.37
C ILE A 56 -5.58 7.08 2.31
N LYS A 57 -6.00 7.18 1.04
CA LYS A 57 -5.38 6.43 -0.07
C LYS A 57 -3.89 6.75 -0.21
N SER A 58 -3.50 8.02 -0.13
CA SER A 58 -2.10 8.43 -0.17
C SER A 58 -1.29 7.84 0.99
N ALA A 59 -1.83 7.86 2.20
CA ALA A 59 -1.18 7.29 3.38
C ALA A 59 -1.02 5.76 3.27
N LEU A 60 -2.05 5.05 2.80
CA LEU A 60 -2.00 3.61 2.54
C LEU A 60 -0.96 3.30 1.46
N PHE A 61 -0.97 4.01 0.34
CA PHE A 61 0.00 3.79 -0.72
C PHE A 61 1.44 4.00 -0.23
N ARG A 62 1.70 5.08 0.51
CA ARG A 62 2.98 5.35 1.16
C ARG A 62 3.39 4.21 2.09
N GLN A 63 2.47 3.75 2.93
CA GLN A 63 2.71 2.62 3.84
C GLN A 63 3.07 1.35 3.06
N ALA A 64 2.39 1.08 1.94
CA ALA A 64 2.66 -0.08 1.10
C ALA A 64 4.08 -0.03 0.52
N ILE A 65 4.43 1.09 -0.11
CA ILE A 65 5.76 1.32 -0.68
C ILE A 65 6.85 1.14 0.39
N TYR A 66 6.69 1.71 1.57
CA TYR A 66 7.68 1.60 2.64
C TYR A 66 7.85 0.16 3.11
N LYS A 67 6.75 -0.58 3.25
CA LYS A 67 6.81 -1.98 3.66
C LYS A 67 7.54 -2.84 2.64
N ILE A 68 7.29 -2.64 1.34
CA ILE A 68 8.01 -3.30 0.25
C ILE A 68 9.51 -2.95 0.29
N GLN A 69 9.84 -1.67 0.41
CA GLN A 69 11.23 -1.22 0.48
C GLN A 69 11.97 -1.89 1.64
N ASN A 70 11.36 -2.00 2.81
CA ASN A 70 11.94 -2.65 3.98
C ASN A 70 12.25 -4.14 3.74
N ILE A 71 11.32 -4.89 3.14
CA ILE A 71 11.52 -6.32 2.79
C ILE A 71 12.72 -6.46 1.84
N GLU A 72 12.76 -5.62 0.81
CA GLU A 72 13.75 -5.75 -0.25
C GLU A 72 15.13 -5.18 0.08
N VAL A 73 15.24 -4.28 1.07
CA VAL A 73 16.54 -3.80 1.57
C VAL A 73 17.34 -4.96 2.15
N LEU A 74 16.68 -5.91 2.82
CA LEU A 74 17.34 -7.11 3.32
C LEU A 74 17.54 -8.17 2.24
N ALA A 75 16.57 -8.32 1.32
CA ALA A 75 16.62 -9.38 0.33
C ALA A 75 17.60 -9.14 -0.83
N MET A 76 17.88 -7.87 -1.15
CA MET A 76 18.70 -7.46 -2.29
C MET A 76 19.52 -6.21 -1.94
N ASN A 77 20.52 -6.41 -1.07
CA ASN A 77 21.46 -5.38 -0.63
C ASN A 77 22.45 -4.93 -1.73
N GLU A 78 22.75 -5.80 -2.69
CA GLU A 78 23.74 -5.55 -3.76
C GLU A 78 23.23 -4.56 -4.82
N CYS A 79 21.94 -4.63 -5.16
CA CYS A 79 21.39 -3.80 -6.21
C CYS A 79 20.82 -2.48 -5.66
N LYS A 80 21.26 -1.35 -6.20
CA LYS A 80 20.83 -0.01 -5.74
C LYS A 80 19.89 0.71 -6.71
N GLU A 81 19.38 0.00 -7.71
CA GLU A 81 18.44 0.57 -8.68
C GLU A 81 17.09 0.89 -8.06
N ASP A 82 16.45 1.91 -8.62
CA ASP A 82 15.07 2.27 -8.30
C ASP A 82 14.09 1.18 -8.71
N ARG A 83 12.98 1.12 -7.98
CA ARG A 83 11.88 0.20 -8.22
C ARG A 83 10.87 0.82 -9.14
N ILE A 84 10.25 -0.04 -9.93
CA ILE A 84 9.17 0.30 -10.83
C ILE A 84 7.96 -0.55 -10.46
N LEU A 85 6.90 0.08 -9.97
CA LEU A 85 5.57 -0.53 -9.89
C LEU A 85 4.99 -0.58 -11.32
N GLU A 86 5.10 -1.76 -11.93
CA GLU A 86 4.67 -2.00 -13.30
C GLU A 86 3.15 -2.16 -13.39
N ASN A 87 2.55 -2.88 -12.44
CA ASN A 87 1.15 -3.26 -12.50
C ASN A 87 0.54 -3.47 -11.11
N ILE A 88 -0.74 -3.11 -10.97
CA ILE A 88 -1.61 -3.43 -9.84
C ILE A 88 -2.83 -4.14 -10.42
N LYS A 89 -3.07 -5.39 -10.00
CA LYS A 89 -4.24 -6.16 -10.43
C LYS A 89 -5.12 -6.52 -9.23
N PRO A 90 -6.44 -6.33 -9.30
CA PRO A 90 -7.32 -6.88 -8.27
C PRO A 90 -7.22 -8.41 -8.26
N MET A 91 -7.26 -8.99 -7.07
CA MET A 91 -7.35 -10.44 -6.88
C MET A 91 -8.73 -10.79 -6.36
N THR A 92 -9.35 -11.80 -6.95
CA THR A 92 -10.62 -12.38 -6.48
C THR A 92 -10.38 -13.76 -5.87
N GLY A 93 -11.22 -14.16 -4.92
CA GLY A 93 -11.23 -15.53 -4.37
C GLY A 93 -10.44 -15.77 -3.08
N TYR A 94 -9.66 -14.79 -2.59
CA TYR A 94 -8.90 -14.90 -1.34
C TYR A 94 -9.60 -14.27 -0.12
N GLU A 95 -10.77 -13.67 -0.33
CA GLU A 95 -11.60 -12.98 0.67
C GLU A 95 -11.90 -13.84 1.91
N LYS A 96 -11.95 -15.17 1.75
CA LYS A 96 -12.25 -16.12 2.82
C LYS A 96 -11.05 -16.42 3.74
N PHE A 97 -9.83 -16.08 3.33
CA PHE A 97 -8.64 -16.34 4.14
C PHE A 97 -8.48 -15.24 5.20
N LYS A 98 -9.25 -15.32 6.28
CA LYS A 98 -9.19 -14.34 7.38
C LYS A 98 -8.00 -14.61 8.29
N ILE A 99 -7.00 -13.74 8.23
CA ILE A 99 -5.86 -13.74 9.14
C ILE A 99 -6.19 -12.97 10.43
N THR A 100 -7.15 -12.04 10.35
CA THR A 100 -7.57 -11.16 11.46
C THR A 100 -9.10 -11.04 11.51
N SER A 101 -9.62 -10.47 12.61
CA SER A 101 -11.04 -10.14 12.77
C SER A 101 -11.49 -8.93 11.92
N SER A 102 -10.56 -8.22 11.30
CA SER A 102 -10.82 -7.03 10.50
C SER A 102 -11.57 -7.35 9.21
N THR A 103 -12.38 -6.40 8.74
CA THR A 103 -13.08 -6.52 7.45
C THR A 103 -12.07 -6.35 6.33
N ILE A 104 -11.99 -7.33 5.43
CA ILE A 104 -11.14 -7.25 4.24
C ILE A 104 -11.88 -6.41 3.20
N LEU A 105 -11.25 -5.32 2.75
CA LEU A 105 -11.82 -4.43 1.75
C LEU A 105 -11.48 -4.87 0.33
N ARG A 106 -10.21 -5.25 0.10
CA ARG A 106 -9.73 -5.68 -1.22
C ARG A 106 -8.40 -6.39 -1.13
N ASP A 107 -8.17 -7.27 -2.10
CA ASP A 107 -6.88 -7.88 -2.39
C ASP A 107 -6.36 -7.41 -3.74
N GLU A 108 -5.06 -7.13 -3.81
CA GLU A 108 -4.35 -6.71 -5.01
C GLU A 108 -3.03 -7.47 -5.16
N LEU A 109 -2.67 -7.79 -6.40
CA LEU A 109 -1.37 -8.31 -6.79
C LEU A 109 -0.57 -7.19 -7.43
N TRP A 110 0.55 -6.84 -6.81
CA TRP A 110 1.46 -5.82 -7.30
C TRP A 110 2.66 -6.47 -7.95
N THR A 111 3.00 -6.00 -9.16
CA THR A 111 4.21 -6.41 -9.87
C THR A 111 5.23 -5.28 -9.81
N ILE A 112 6.37 -5.56 -9.18
CA ILE A 112 7.45 -4.61 -8.99
C ILE A 112 8.68 -5.10 -9.72
N LYS A 113 9.22 -4.28 -10.61
CA LYS A 113 10.47 -4.54 -11.30
C LYS A 113 11.61 -3.79 -10.63
N ARG A 114 12.72 -4.50 -10.41
CA ARG A 114 13.98 -3.95 -9.88
C ARG A 114 15.14 -4.84 -10.34
N CYS A 115 16.26 -4.27 -10.79
CA CYS A 115 17.46 -5.05 -11.17
C CYS A 115 17.17 -6.10 -12.25
N ASN A 116 16.31 -5.75 -13.22
CA ASN A 116 15.80 -6.65 -14.25
C ASN A 116 15.05 -7.91 -13.75
N GLN A 117 14.68 -7.96 -12.47
CA GLN A 117 13.86 -9.00 -11.87
C GLN A 117 12.46 -8.46 -11.58
N LYS A 118 11.47 -9.36 -11.60
CA LYS A 118 10.08 -9.03 -11.24
C LYS A 118 9.74 -9.71 -9.93
N PHE A 119 9.11 -8.95 -9.04
CA PHE A 119 8.65 -9.39 -7.74
C PHE A 119 7.15 -9.21 -7.65
N LEU A 120 6.48 -10.25 -7.15
CA LEU A 120 5.06 -10.23 -6.89
C LEU A 120 4.80 -10.02 -5.39
N TYR A 121 3.93 -9.07 -5.09
CA TYR A 121 3.47 -8.78 -3.73
C TYR A 121 1.96 -8.86 -3.67
N TRP A 122 1.46 -9.66 -2.74
CA TRP A 122 0.06 -9.63 -2.38
C TRP A 122 -0.17 -8.53 -1.35
N VAL A 123 -0.96 -7.54 -1.73
CA VAL A 123 -1.37 -6.42 -0.90
C VAL A 123 -2.83 -6.59 -0.52
N ARG A 124 -3.11 -6.56 0.77
CA ARG A 124 -4.46 -6.71 1.31
C ARG A 124 -4.81 -5.52 2.17
N TYR A 125 -5.98 -4.94 1.92
CA TYR A 125 -6.50 -3.78 2.63
C TYR A 125 -7.58 -4.18 3.62
N TYR A 126 -7.55 -3.55 4.79
CA TYR A 126 -8.46 -3.80 5.88
C TYR A 126 -9.13 -2.52 6.34
N GLU A 127 -10.39 -2.64 6.70
CA GLU A 127 -11.06 -1.75 7.64
C GLU A 127 -10.83 -2.31 9.04
N GLN A 128 -10.02 -1.62 9.84
CA GLN A 128 -9.69 -2.04 11.21
C GLN A 128 -10.83 -1.74 12.17
N ASP A 129 -11.41 -0.56 12.01
CA ASP A 129 -12.63 -0.10 12.64
C ASP A 129 -13.36 0.83 11.65
N LYS A 130 -14.48 1.39 12.06
CA LYS A 130 -15.34 2.25 11.23
C LYS A 130 -14.67 3.53 10.67
N ASN A 131 -13.46 3.86 11.13
CA ASN A 131 -12.69 5.05 10.76
C ASN A 131 -11.23 4.76 10.38
N GLY A 132 -10.72 3.56 10.69
CA GLY A 132 -9.32 3.17 10.56
C GLY A 132 -9.10 2.19 9.41
N TYR A 133 -8.10 2.50 8.57
CA TYR A 133 -7.73 1.70 7.41
C TYR A 133 -6.28 1.25 7.53
N SER A 134 -6.00 0.02 7.14
CA SER A 134 -4.63 -0.50 7.13
C SER A 134 -4.41 -1.49 6.00
N LEU A 135 -3.16 -1.91 5.83
CA LEU A 135 -2.79 -2.91 4.83
C LEU A 135 -1.73 -3.88 5.33
N SER A 136 -1.74 -5.09 4.78
CA SER A 136 -0.66 -6.07 4.88
C SER A 136 -0.06 -6.33 3.50
N ILE A 137 1.24 -6.63 3.48
CA ILE A 137 1.97 -7.01 2.27
C ILE A 137 2.63 -8.34 2.52
N ILE A 138 2.42 -9.27 1.60
CA ILE A 138 3.03 -10.59 1.62
C ILE A 138 3.80 -10.76 0.31
N PRO A 139 5.14 -10.90 0.34
CA PRO A 139 5.89 -11.24 -0.85
C PRO A 139 5.57 -12.67 -1.30
N MET A 140 5.47 -12.90 -2.61
CA MET A 140 5.17 -14.22 -3.18
C MET A 140 6.43 -15.05 -3.47
N HIS A 141 7.62 -14.44 -3.47
CA HIS A 141 8.88 -15.15 -3.67
C HIS A 141 9.41 -15.70 -2.34
N ILE A 142 9.74 -17.00 -2.31
CA ILE A 142 10.22 -17.71 -1.11
C ILE A 142 11.39 -16.98 -0.42
N LYS A 143 12.37 -16.50 -1.19
CA LYS A 143 13.49 -15.71 -0.64
C LYS A 143 12.99 -14.47 0.11
N ASN A 144 12.04 -13.74 -0.47
CA ASN A 144 11.50 -12.52 0.13
C ASN A 144 10.57 -12.81 1.33
N ILE A 145 9.93 -13.99 1.37
CA ILE A 145 9.15 -14.45 2.53
C ILE A 145 10.06 -14.59 3.77
N PHE A 146 11.23 -15.20 3.61
CA PHE A 146 12.21 -15.31 4.70
C PHE A 146 12.62 -13.93 5.24
N TYR A 147 12.94 -12.99 4.35
CA TYR A 147 13.31 -11.63 4.75
C TYR A 147 12.15 -10.82 5.34
N PHE A 148 10.92 -11.08 4.88
CA PHE A 148 9.72 -10.51 5.49
C PHE A 148 9.58 -10.94 6.95
N PHE A 149 9.72 -12.23 7.25
CA PHE A 149 9.70 -12.72 8.64
C PHE A 149 10.84 -12.10 9.46
N LYS A 150 12.05 -12.06 8.90
CA LYS A 150 13.22 -11.46 9.56
C LYS A 150 13.07 -9.95 9.86
N TYR A 151 12.25 -9.21 9.11
CA TYR A 151 12.09 -7.77 9.35
C TYR A 151 10.95 -7.44 10.31
N TYR A 152 9.84 -8.20 10.25
CA TYR A 152 8.60 -7.84 10.96
C TYR A 152 8.32 -8.69 12.20
N TYR A 153 8.97 -9.85 12.36
CA TYR A 153 8.63 -10.82 13.42
C TYR A 153 9.81 -11.28 14.26
N PHE A 154 11.04 -11.17 13.75
CA PHE A 154 12.29 -11.51 14.44
C PHE A 154 13.19 -10.28 14.51
#